data_AF-A0A350BWQ3-F1
#
_entry.id   AF-A0A350BWQ3-F1
#
_cell.length_a   1.000
_cell.length_b   1.000
_cell.length_c   1.000
_cell.angle_alpha   90.00
_cell.angle_beta   90.00
_cell.angle_gamma   90.00
#
_symmetry.space_group_name_H-M   'P 1'
#
loop_
_entity.id
_entity.type
_entity.pdbx_description
1 polymer ?
#
loop_
_entity_poly.entity_id
_entity_poly.type
_entity_poly.pdbx_seq_one_letter_code
_entity_poly.pdbx_strand_id
1 'polypeptide(L)'
;MNQRIFVEKKSAFDVESYKVLAELQEFTPLTHLKQYVIYDVFDAQEQSWDKLKTVLLDAVADVVHINNPAASGTSSFATEYLPGQYDQRADSAGQAIQLVVGHKPAIRTGKLFVFNKVDDSELSKVKDYLINSVDSQEKDLSILVNPPIPKPTVVPTIEGFMELDENALHTFHTEWSFSFDLADLKFIQDYFIQEKRNPTETELKVLDTYWSDHCRHTTFFTELKDIQFAGDLAYKLEEIFNRYLALRKELGREHKPISLMDIGTIAAKYLRA
;
A
#
# COMPACT_ATOMS: atom_id res chain seq x y z
N MET A 1 22.10 -23.32 -1.70
CA MET A 1 22.95 -22.40 -0.93
C MET A 1 22.16 -21.16 -0.58
N ASN A 2 22.46 -20.55 0.57
CA ASN A 2 21.86 -19.28 1.00
C ASN A 2 22.97 -18.25 1.09
N GLN A 3 22.76 -17.07 0.51
CA GLN A 3 23.79 -16.04 0.44
C GLN A 3 23.18 -14.65 0.44
N ARG A 4 23.72 -13.78 1.28
CA ARG A 4 23.49 -12.34 1.23
C ARG A 4 24.55 -11.67 0.36
N ILE A 5 24.14 -10.71 -0.45
CA ILE A 5 25.04 -9.76 -1.13
C ILE A 5 24.54 -8.33 -0.92
N PHE A 6 25.48 -7.39 -0.96
CA PHE A 6 25.21 -5.95 -0.92
C PHE A 6 25.65 -5.34 -2.25
N VAL A 7 24.75 -4.62 -2.90
CA VAL A 7 24.98 -4.01 -4.20
C VAL A 7 25.09 -2.51 -4.04
N GLU A 8 26.27 -2.01 -4.36
CA GLU A 8 26.64 -0.60 -4.32
C GLU A 8 26.56 -0.01 -5.73
N LYS A 9 25.94 1.17 -5.87
CA LYS A 9 26.09 1.98 -7.08
C LYS A 9 27.45 2.70 -7.06
N LYS A 10 28.23 2.61 -8.13
CA LYS A 10 29.46 3.41 -8.28
C LYS A 10 29.11 4.90 -8.21
N SER A 11 30.01 5.73 -7.70
CA SER A 11 29.74 7.15 -7.41
C SER A 11 29.13 7.94 -8.57
N ALA A 12 29.51 7.63 -9.82
CA ALA A 12 28.96 8.28 -11.01
C ALA A 12 27.46 8.00 -11.26
N PHE A 13 26.91 6.94 -10.65
CA PHE A 13 25.52 6.49 -10.81
C PHE A 13 24.72 6.56 -9.52
N ASP A 14 25.31 7.01 -8.41
CA ASP A 14 24.76 6.90 -7.06
C ASP A 14 23.81 8.05 -6.69
N VAL A 15 22.83 8.30 -7.55
CA VAL A 15 21.87 9.41 -7.42
C VAL A 15 21.04 9.29 -6.14
N GLU A 16 20.62 8.07 -5.78
CA GLU A 16 19.77 7.82 -4.62
C GLU A 16 20.45 8.18 -3.30
N SER A 17 21.73 7.83 -3.13
CA SER A 17 22.45 8.18 -1.90
C SER A 17 22.56 9.69 -1.72
N TYR A 18 22.81 10.46 -2.80
CA TYR A 18 22.86 11.92 -2.74
C TYR A 18 21.50 12.55 -2.44
N LYS A 19 20.42 12.02 -3.03
CA LYS A 19 19.06 12.50 -2.78
C LYS A 19 18.66 12.29 -1.32
N VAL A 20 18.83 11.08 -0.80
CA VAL A 20 18.50 10.75 0.60
C VAL A 20 19.37 11.56 1.57
N LEU A 21 20.66 11.75 1.26
CA LEU A 21 21.53 12.60 2.06
C LEU A 21 20.99 14.03 2.16
N ALA A 22 20.59 14.62 1.03
CA ALA A 22 20.07 15.99 0.99
C ALA A 22 18.79 16.15 1.83
N GLU A 23 17.88 15.17 1.78
CA GLU A 23 16.67 15.14 2.60
C GLU A 23 16.99 15.07 4.11
N LEU A 24 17.91 14.18 4.50
CA LEU A 24 18.29 14.02 5.91
C LEU A 24 19.07 15.24 6.46
N GLN A 25 19.80 15.94 5.60
CA GLN A 25 20.56 17.15 5.98
C GLN A 25 19.67 18.31 6.42
N GLU A 26 18.37 18.29 6.12
CA GLU A 26 17.43 19.32 6.59
C GLU A 26 17.25 19.29 8.12
N PHE A 27 17.52 18.15 8.77
CA PHE A 27 17.27 17.96 10.20
C PHE A 27 18.35 17.17 10.96
N THR A 28 19.43 16.75 10.29
CA THR A 28 20.56 16.01 10.88
C THR A 28 21.91 16.55 10.39
N PRO A 29 23.03 16.38 11.14
CA PRO A 29 24.36 16.86 10.73
C PRO A 29 25.10 15.91 9.76
N LEU A 30 24.38 15.07 9.01
CA LEU A 30 25.00 14.10 8.11
C LEU A 30 25.77 14.80 6.98
N THR A 31 26.95 14.27 6.65
CA THR A 31 27.81 14.78 5.57
C THR A 31 28.09 13.73 4.50
N HIS A 32 27.89 12.47 4.83
CA HIS A 32 28.07 11.35 3.93
C HIS A 32 27.00 10.30 4.19
N LEU A 33 26.42 9.79 3.11
CA LEU A 33 25.54 8.63 3.11
C LEU A 33 25.80 7.80 1.87
N LYS A 34 25.78 6.49 2.05
CA LYS A 34 25.87 5.49 0.99
C LYS A 34 24.76 4.46 1.20
N GLN A 35 23.92 4.28 0.18
CA GLN A 35 22.87 3.27 0.15
C GLN A 35 23.34 2.03 -0.63
N TYR A 36 23.07 0.85 -0.09
CA TYR A 36 23.29 -0.43 -0.73
C TYR A 36 21.97 -1.19 -0.85
N VAL A 37 21.76 -1.88 -1.96
CA VAL A 37 20.66 -2.85 -2.08
C VAL A 37 21.13 -4.17 -1.51
N ILE A 38 20.37 -4.72 -0.57
CA ILE A 38 20.60 -6.06 -0.03
C ILE A 38 19.80 -7.05 -0.86
N TYR A 39 20.43 -8.14 -1.29
CA TYR A 39 19.73 -9.33 -1.77
C TYR A 39 20.06 -10.51 -0.85
N ASP A 40 19.04 -11.03 -0.19
CA ASP A 40 19.08 -12.32 0.48
C ASP A 40 18.54 -13.36 -0.49
N VAL A 41 19.43 -14.23 -0.98
CA VAL A 41 19.07 -15.29 -1.90
C VAL A 41 19.07 -16.61 -1.14
N PHE A 42 17.95 -17.32 -1.21
CA PHE A 42 17.74 -18.60 -0.55
C PHE A 42 17.54 -19.71 -1.57
N ASP A 43 17.99 -20.91 -1.22
CA ASP A 43 17.81 -22.14 -2.00
C ASP A 43 18.38 -22.07 -3.43
N ALA A 44 19.37 -21.20 -3.66
CA ALA A 44 20.07 -21.13 -4.94
C ALA A 44 20.89 -22.40 -5.22
N GLN A 45 20.95 -22.82 -6.48
CA GLN A 45 21.86 -23.86 -6.92
C GLN A 45 23.27 -23.28 -7.06
N GLU A 46 24.26 -23.88 -6.37
CA GLU A 46 25.63 -23.37 -6.32
C GLU A 46 26.27 -23.25 -7.71
N GLN A 47 26.09 -24.26 -8.56
CA GLN A 47 26.54 -24.26 -9.96
C GLN A 47 25.99 -23.12 -10.82
N SER A 48 24.87 -22.50 -10.41
CA SER A 48 24.19 -21.43 -11.13
C SER A 48 24.44 -20.04 -10.53
N TRP A 49 25.20 -19.95 -9.44
CA TRP A 49 25.37 -18.71 -8.68
C TRP A 49 25.97 -17.56 -9.50
N ASP A 50 26.98 -17.84 -10.31
CA ASP A 50 27.60 -16.79 -11.13
C ASP A 50 26.65 -16.24 -12.19
N LYS A 51 25.84 -17.08 -12.83
CA LYS A 51 24.80 -16.65 -13.78
C LYS A 51 23.65 -15.92 -13.08
N LEU A 52 23.30 -16.32 -11.87
CA LEU A 52 22.29 -15.63 -11.07
C LEU A 52 22.76 -14.20 -10.74
N LYS A 53 24.01 -14.03 -10.31
CA LYS A 53 24.58 -12.71 -9.99
C LYS A 53 24.54 -11.74 -11.18
N THR A 54 24.67 -12.22 -12.42
CA THR A 54 24.56 -11.33 -13.60
C THR A 54 23.17 -10.75 -13.79
N VAL A 55 22.14 -11.35 -13.19
CA VAL A 55 20.77 -10.80 -13.19
C VAL A 55 20.58 -9.74 -12.10
N LEU A 56 21.26 -9.90 -10.95
CA LEU A 56 21.14 -8.99 -9.81
C LEU A 56 21.98 -7.71 -9.94
N LEU A 57 22.94 -7.71 -10.85
CA LEU A 57 23.98 -6.69 -10.96
C LEU A 57 23.99 -6.06 -12.36
N ASP A 58 24.10 -4.75 -12.40
CA ASP A 58 24.52 -4.02 -13.60
C ASP A 58 26.05 -3.98 -13.67
N ALA A 59 26.65 -4.62 -14.68
CA ALA A 59 28.10 -4.71 -14.81
C ALA A 59 28.80 -3.34 -14.94
N VAL A 60 28.11 -2.32 -15.45
CA VAL A 60 28.66 -0.98 -15.65
C VAL A 60 28.49 -0.15 -14.39
N ALA A 61 27.33 -0.21 -13.74
CA ALA A 61 26.98 0.69 -12.65
C ALA A 61 27.26 0.16 -11.25
N ASP A 62 27.37 -1.16 -11.07
CA ASP A 62 27.34 -1.78 -9.74
C ASP A 62 28.70 -2.33 -9.28
N VAL A 63 28.86 -2.38 -7.97
CA VAL A 63 29.90 -3.12 -7.24
C VAL A 63 29.20 -4.03 -6.25
N VAL A 64 29.63 -5.29 -6.18
CA VAL A 64 29.04 -6.30 -5.29
C VAL A 64 29.96 -6.57 -4.10
N HIS A 65 29.38 -6.62 -2.90
CA HIS A 65 30.05 -6.97 -1.66
C HIS A 65 29.41 -8.22 -1.06
N ILE A 66 30.24 -9.16 -0.61
CA ILE A 66 29.79 -10.41 0.02
C ILE A 66 29.62 -10.25 1.54
N ASN A 67 30.37 -9.33 2.13
CA ASN A 67 30.31 -8.99 3.55
C ASN A 67 29.67 -7.60 3.72
N ASN A 68 29.19 -7.31 4.94
CA ASN A 68 28.63 -6.00 5.27
C ASN A 68 29.68 -4.89 4.98
N PRO A 69 29.40 -3.94 4.06
CA PRO A 69 30.34 -2.89 3.69
C PRO A 69 30.45 -1.75 4.72
N ALA A 70 29.64 -1.75 5.79
CA ALA A 70 29.72 -0.74 6.84
C ALA A 70 31.05 -0.82 7.60
N ALA A 71 31.81 0.29 7.59
CA ALA A 71 33.11 0.38 8.28
C ALA A 71 32.92 0.67 9.78
N SER A 72 33.90 0.28 10.61
CA SER A 72 33.85 0.46 12.08
C SER A 72 33.67 1.92 12.55
N GLY A 73 34.12 2.89 11.75
CA GLY A 73 33.97 4.34 12.02
C GLY A 73 32.65 4.95 11.53
N THR A 74 31.71 4.14 11.04
CA THR A 74 30.43 4.62 10.49
C THR A 74 29.25 4.25 11.39
N SER A 75 28.14 4.94 11.19
CA SER A 75 26.83 4.49 11.68
C SER A 75 26.08 3.86 10.50
N SER A 76 25.31 2.81 10.77
CA SER A 76 24.54 2.13 9.73
C SER A 76 23.34 1.42 10.30
N PHE A 77 22.30 1.27 9.49
CA PHE A 77 21.19 0.36 9.75
C PHE A 77 20.67 -0.18 8.41
N ALA A 78 19.99 -1.32 8.46
CA ALA A 78 19.37 -1.92 7.31
C ALA A 78 17.85 -1.95 7.45
N THR A 79 17.15 -1.93 6.34
CA THR A 79 15.69 -2.06 6.28
C THR A 79 15.32 -3.25 5.41
N GLU A 80 14.16 -3.85 5.71
CA GLU A 80 13.51 -4.84 4.86
C GLU A 80 12.00 -4.68 4.91
N TYR A 81 11.31 -5.22 3.92
CA TYR A 81 9.85 -5.28 3.93
C TYR A 81 9.33 -6.16 5.06
N LEU A 82 8.23 -5.72 5.68
CA LEU A 82 7.48 -6.49 6.65
C LEU A 82 7.03 -7.83 6.04
N PRO A 83 6.93 -8.91 6.83
CA PRO A 83 6.33 -10.16 6.36
C PRO A 83 4.94 -9.92 5.76
N GLY A 84 4.71 -10.47 4.56
CA GLY A 84 3.44 -10.31 3.82
C GLY A 84 3.38 -9.10 2.89
N GLN A 85 4.31 -8.15 2.99
CA GLN A 85 4.41 -7.04 2.03
C GLN A 85 4.99 -7.52 0.70
N TYR A 86 4.45 -6.98 -0.41
CA TYR A 86 4.91 -7.34 -1.74
C TYR A 86 6.23 -6.61 -2.08
N ASP A 87 7.30 -7.38 -2.18
CA ASP A 87 8.60 -6.90 -2.64
C ASP A 87 8.71 -7.07 -4.18
N GLN A 88 8.39 -6.00 -4.90
CA GLN A 88 8.44 -5.98 -6.36
C GLN A 88 9.85 -6.28 -6.91
N ARG A 89 10.91 -5.82 -6.21
CA ARG A 89 12.30 -6.05 -6.63
C ARG A 89 12.66 -7.52 -6.47
N ALA A 90 12.33 -8.13 -5.34
CA ALA A 90 12.56 -9.55 -5.11
C ALA A 90 11.83 -10.43 -6.12
N ASP A 91 10.55 -10.15 -6.39
CA ASP A 91 9.77 -10.93 -7.35
C ASP A 91 10.32 -10.79 -8.78
N SER A 92 10.64 -9.56 -9.20
CA SER A 92 11.24 -9.30 -10.52
C SER A 92 12.59 -10.02 -10.67
N ALA A 93 13.45 -9.94 -9.66
CA ALA A 93 14.72 -10.64 -9.64
C ALA A 93 14.52 -12.17 -9.72
N GLY A 94 13.58 -12.72 -8.94
CA GLY A 94 13.30 -14.15 -8.94
C GLY A 94 12.81 -14.65 -10.30
N GLN A 95 11.89 -13.91 -10.94
CA GLN A 95 11.40 -14.22 -12.28
C GLN A 95 12.52 -14.15 -13.33
N ALA A 96 13.33 -13.09 -13.31
CA ALA A 96 14.44 -12.93 -14.24
C ALA A 96 15.51 -14.03 -14.05
N ILE A 97 15.82 -14.40 -12.82
CA ILE A 97 16.73 -15.51 -12.51
C ILE A 97 16.15 -16.82 -13.04
N GLN A 98 14.85 -17.09 -12.83
CA GLN A 98 14.21 -18.30 -13.34
C GLN A 98 14.35 -18.46 -14.85
N LEU A 99 14.23 -17.36 -15.62
CA LEU A 99 14.42 -17.37 -17.06
C LEU A 99 15.85 -17.73 -17.48
N VAL A 100 16.85 -17.33 -16.69
CA VAL A 100 18.27 -17.52 -17.01
C VAL A 100 18.81 -18.88 -16.52
N VAL A 101 18.38 -19.34 -15.34
CA VAL A 101 18.94 -20.54 -14.69
C VAL A 101 17.97 -21.71 -14.60
N GLY A 102 16.70 -21.54 -15.00
CA GLY A 102 15.67 -22.59 -15.01
C GLY A 102 15.06 -22.90 -13.63
N HIS A 103 15.43 -22.17 -12.58
CA HIS A 103 14.92 -22.33 -11.22
C HIS A 103 14.69 -20.95 -10.57
N LYS A 104 13.60 -20.81 -9.81
CA LYS A 104 13.24 -19.58 -9.10
C LYS A 104 13.67 -19.69 -7.62
N PRO A 105 14.83 -19.13 -7.23
CA PRO A 105 15.20 -19.08 -5.82
C PRO A 105 14.27 -18.12 -5.06
N ALA A 106 14.16 -18.31 -3.75
CA ALA A 106 13.52 -17.32 -2.90
C ALA A 106 14.46 -16.12 -2.72
N ILE A 107 13.91 -14.91 -2.88
CA ILE A 107 14.67 -13.66 -2.75
C ILE A 107 13.93 -12.76 -1.79
N ARG A 108 14.68 -12.09 -0.93
CA ARG A 108 14.21 -10.91 -0.19
C ARG A 108 15.16 -9.77 -0.45
N THR A 109 14.63 -8.56 -0.55
CA THR A 109 15.47 -7.37 -0.65
C THR A 109 15.34 -6.46 0.55
N GLY A 110 16.34 -5.61 0.68
CA GLY A 110 16.41 -4.59 1.71
C GLY A 110 17.32 -3.47 1.27
N LYS A 111 17.49 -2.48 2.13
CA LYS A 111 18.45 -1.40 1.94
C LYS A 111 19.37 -1.33 3.14
N LEU A 112 20.67 -1.15 2.92
CA LEU A 112 21.61 -0.78 3.96
C LEU A 112 21.98 0.68 3.76
N PHE A 113 21.84 1.49 4.80
CA PHE A 113 22.29 2.87 4.84
C PHE A 113 23.56 2.93 5.69
N VAL A 114 24.65 3.44 5.12
CA VAL A 114 25.93 3.66 5.82
C VAL A 114 26.25 5.14 5.74
N PHE A 115 26.53 5.76 6.88
CA PHE A 115 26.78 7.21 6.97
C PHE A 115 27.83 7.52 8.02
N ASN A 116 28.26 8.79 8.08
CA ASN A 116 29.21 9.21 9.11
C ASN A 116 28.69 8.86 10.52
N LYS A 117 29.61 8.66 11.47
CA LYS A 117 29.23 8.35 12.85
C LYS A 117 28.32 9.45 13.40
N VAL A 118 27.25 9.01 14.06
CA VAL A 118 26.29 9.84 14.78
C VAL A 118 25.99 9.20 16.14
N ASP A 119 25.41 9.99 17.04
CA ASP A 119 24.87 9.49 18.31
C ASP A 119 23.52 8.78 18.12
N ASP A 120 23.02 8.17 19.20
CA ASP A 120 21.79 7.39 19.17
C ASP A 120 20.53 8.24 18.91
N SER A 121 20.55 9.52 19.31
CA SER A 121 19.44 10.45 19.11
C SER A 121 19.28 10.77 17.63
N GLU A 122 20.37 11.11 16.95
CA GLU A 122 20.39 11.34 15.51
C GLU A 122 20.09 10.07 14.72
N LEU A 123 20.63 8.92 15.15
CA LEU A 123 20.30 7.64 14.53
C LEU A 123 18.79 7.34 14.59
N SER A 124 18.13 7.64 15.71
CA SER A 124 16.68 7.46 15.84
C SER A 124 15.93 8.32 14.83
N LYS A 125 16.25 9.61 14.71
CA LYS A 125 15.61 10.52 13.74
C LYS A 125 15.76 10.03 12.30
N VAL A 126 16.96 9.56 11.95
CA VAL A 126 17.23 9.01 10.61
C VAL A 126 16.39 7.76 10.35
N LYS A 127 16.29 6.85 11.33
CA LYS A 127 15.46 5.64 11.24
C LYS A 127 13.98 5.98 11.10
N ASP A 128 13.48 6.91 11.92
CA ASP A 128 12.08 7.35 11.90
C ASP A 128 11.69 7.95 10.53
N TYR A 129 12.64 8.60 9.86
CA TYR A 129 12.43 9.13 8.51
C TYR A 129 12.49 8.06 7.41
N LEU A 130 13.45 7.13 7.49
CA LEU A 130 13.72 6.16 6.41
C LEU A 130 12.97 4.83 6.53
N ILE A 131 12.43 4.51 7.70
CA ILE A 131 11.65 3.29 7.93
C ILE A 131 10.16 3.65 7.90
N ASN A 132 9.49 3.26 6.83
CA ASN A 132 8.03 3.38 6.77
C ASN A 132 7.41 2.20 7.52
N SER A 133 6.92 2.44 8.73
CA SER A 133 6.34 1.40 9.59
C SER A 133 5.12 0.68 9.00
N VAL A 134 4.52 1.21 7.94
CA VAL A 134 3.43 0.55 7.20
C VAL A 134 3.92 -0.62 6.37
N ASP A 135 5.14 -0.52 5.80
CA ASP A 135 5.64 -1.49 4.80
C ASP A 135 6.98 -2.14 5.16
N SER A 136 7.77 -1.53 6.04
CA SER A 136 9.15 -1.91 6.29
C SER A 136 9.51 -1.87 7.77
N GLN A 137 10.58 -2.57 8.10
CA GLN A 137 11.13 -2.68 9.43
C GLN A 137 12.67 -2.63 9.37
N GLU A 138 13.29 -2.42 10.52
CA GLU A 138 14.74 -2.61 10.63
C GLU A 138 15.10 -4.08 10.44
N LYS A 139 16.13 -4.32 9.62
CA LYS A 139 16.64 -5.66 9.29
C LYS A 139 17.83 -6.02 10.18
N ASP A 140 17.74 -7.14 10.87
CA ASP A 140 18.87 -7.74 11.55
C ASP A 140 19.81 -8.42 10.54
N LEU A 141 20.99 -7.81 10.32
CA LEU A 141 21.99 -8.34 9.40
C LEU A 141 22.71 -9.60 9.92
N SER A 142 22.54 -9.99 11.18
CA SER A 142 23.08 -11.25 11.71
C SER A 142 22.23 -12.46 11.32
N ILE A 143 20.97 -12.24 10.92
CA ILE A 143 20.01 -13.29 10.56
C ILE A 143 19.93 -13.40 9.03
N LEU A 144 20.12 -14.62 8.51
CA LEU A 144 19.90 -14.97 7.10
C LEU A 144 19.00 -16.20 7.03
N VAL A 145 17.70 -15.98 7.21
CA VAL A 145 16.68 -17.03 7.22
C VAL A 145 15.53 -16.63 6.30
N ASN A 146 15.06 -17.58 5.49
CA ASN A 146 13.86 -17.38 4.68
C ASN A 146 12.62 -17.49 5.60
N PRO A 147 11.79 -16.43 5.76
CA PRO A 147 10.63 -16.49 6.63
C PRO A 147 9.61 -17.50 6.10
N PRO A 148 8.94 -18.26 6.99
CA PRO A 148 7.87 -19.14 6.56
C PRO A 148 6.67 -18.33 6.04
N ILE A 149 6.08 -18.80 4.95
CA ILE A 149 4.81 -18.25 4.46
C ILE A 149 3.68 -18.83 5.34
N PRO A 150 2.86 -18.00 6.01
CA PRO A 150 1.76 -18.50 6.81
C PRO A 150 0.75 -19.22 5.91
N LYS A 151 0.21 -20.34 6.40
CA LYS A 151 -0.85 -21.08 5.69
C LYS A 151 -2.19 -20.38 5.92
N PRO A 152 -3.09 -20.37 4.92
CA PRO A 152 -4.45 -19.89 5.11
C PRO A 152 -5.12 -20.63 6.27
N THR A 153 -5.78 -19.87 7.14
CA THR A 153 -6.62 -20.40 8.23
C THR A 153 -8.03 -20.64 7.74
N VAL A 154 -8.81 -21.41 8.50
CA VAL A 154 -10.24 -21.58 8.25
C VAL A 154 -10.95 -20.24 8.50
N VAL A 155 -11.87 -19.86 7.62
CA VAL A 155 -12.68 -18.65 7.79
C VAL A 155 -13.68 -18.88 8.93
N PRO A 156 -13.71 -18.01 9.96
CA PRO A 156 -14.61 -18.18 11.08
C PRO A 156 -16.06 -17.83 10.72
N THR A 157 -16.99 -18.55 11.35
CA THR A 157 -18.42 -18.19 11.41
C THR A 157 -18.65 -17.25 12.58
N ILE A 158 -19.48 -16.22 12.40
CA ILE A 158 -19.85 -15.28 13.45
C ILE A 158 -21.04 -15.85 14.22
N GLU A 159 -20.75 -16.73 15.17
CA GLU A 159 -21.79 -17.39 15.96
C GLU A 159 -22.58 -16.39 16.81
N GLY A 160 -23.90 -16.60 16.87
CA GLY A 160 -24.80 -15.73 17.64
C GLY A 160 -25.26 -14.47 16.91
N PHE A 161 -24.87 -14.26 15.66
CA PHE A 161 -25.17 -13.04 14.90
C PHE A 161 -26.68 -12.86 14.67
N MET A 162 -27.39 -13.95 14.35
CA MET A 162 -28.84 -13.92 14.12
C MET A 162 -29.63 -13.58 15.39
N GLU A 163 -29.04 -13.78 16.56
CA GLU A 163 -29.68 -13.60 17.86
C GLU A 163 -29.34 -12.26 18.54
N LEU A 164 -28.48 -11.43 17.93
CA LEU A 164 -28.12 -10.12 18.49
C LEU A 164 -29.35 -9.22 18.58
N ASP A 165 -29.59 -8.65 19.76
CA ASP A 165 -30.57 -7.57 19.91
C ASP A 165 -30.02 -6.23 19.40
N GLU A 166 -30.83 -5.18 19.46
CA GLU A 166 -30.48 -3.85 18.93
C GLU A 166 -29.23 -3.26 19.61
N ASN A 167 -29.06 -3.45 20.91
CA ASN A 167 -27.89 -2.96 21.65
C ASN A 167 -26.64 -3.77 21.32
N ALA A 168 -26.78 -5.08 21.19
CA ALA A 168 -25.70 -5.97 20.82
C ALA A 168 -25.26 -5.74 19.37
N LEU A 169 -26.19 -5.45 18.46
CA LEU A 169 -25.88 -5.03 17.08
C LEU A 169 -25.10 -3.72 17.03
N HIS A 170 -25.48 -2.71 17.82
CA HIS A 170 -24.75 -1.45 17.90
C HIS A 170 -23.33 -1.67 18.44
N THR A 171 -23.18 -2.52 19.45
CA THR A 171 -21.88 -2.87 20.04
C THR A 171 -21.02 -3.58 18.99
N PHE A 172 -21.57 -4.61 18.34
CA PHE A 172 -20.91 -5.35 17.27
C PHE A 172 -20.48 -4.43 16.12
N HIS A 173 -21.34 -3.49 15.71
CA HIS A 173 -21.05 -2.49 14.69
C HIS A 173 -19.81 -1.66 15.03
N THR A 174 -19.75 -1.17 16.27
CA THR A 174 -18.65 -0.34 16.77
C THR A 174 -17.36 -1.14 16.89
N GLU A 175 -17.41 -2.33 17.48
CA GLU A 175 -16.24 -3.19 17.69
C GLU A 175 -15.61 -3.64 16.36
N TRP A 176 -16.44 -3.92 15.36
CA TRP A 176 -15.99 -4.31 14.03
C TRP A 176 -15.65 -3.12 13.12
N SER A 177 -15.95 -1.90 13.56
CA SER A 177 -15.73 -0.65 12.82
C SER A 177 -16.29 -0.72 11.40
N PHE A 178 -17.52 -1.22 11.25
CA PHE A 178 -18.17 -1.30 9.95
C PHE A 178 -18.40 0.10 9.36
N SER A 179 -18.23 0.19 8.04
CA SER A 179 -18.34 1.43 7.27
C SER A 179 -19.76 1.75 6.81
N PHE A 180 -20.62 0.74 6.68
CA PHE A 180 -22.07 0.93 6.48
C PHE A 180 -22.76 1.32 7.80
N ASP A 181 -24.01 1.77 7.76
CA ASP A 181 -24.73 2.20 8.97
C ASP A 181 -25.41 1.04 9.73
N LEU A 182 -25.99 1.34 10.89
CA LEU A 182 -26.67 0.33 11.72
C LEU A 182 -27.92 -0.25 11.03
N ALA A 183 -28.57 0.52 10.15
CA ALA A 183 -29.74 0.05 9.41
C ALA A 183 -29.34 -0.99 8.36
N ASP A 184 -28.21 -0.77 7.67
CA ASP A 184 -27.60 -1.75 6.78
C ASP A 184 -27.21 -3.03 7.56
N LEU A 185 -26.61 -2.90 8.75
CA LEU A 185 -26.27 -4.07 9.58
C LEU A 185 -27.51 -4.88 9.98
N LYS A 186 -28.60 -4.20 10.36
CA LYS A 186 -29.88 -4.83 10.69
C LYS A 186 -30.48 -5.55 9.48
N PHE A 187 -30.43 -4.93 8.30
CA PHE A 187 -30.86 -5.56 7.06
C PHE A 187 -30.07 -6.84 6.76
N ILE A 188 -28.74 -6.81 7.00
CA ILE A 188 -27.88 -7.98 6.87
C ILE A 188 -28.27 -9.07 7.87
N GLN A 189 -28.56 -8.71 9.13
CA GLN A 189 -29.06 -9.66 10.14
C GLN A 189 -30.36 -10.33 9.70
N ASP A 190 -31.35 -9.55 9.24
CA ASP A 190 -32.63 -10.06 8.77
C ASP A 190 -32.46 -11.05 7.60
N TYR A 191 -31.50 -10.78 6.70
CA TYR A 191 -31.15 -11.71 5.61
C TYR A 191 -30.61 -13.04 6.16
N PHE A 192 -29.65 -13.02 7.10
CA PHE A 192 -29.07 -14.26 7.64
C PHE A 192 -30.06 -15.06 8.50
N ILE A 193 -30.99 -14.39 9.19
CA ILE A 193 -32.14 -15.03 9.86
C ILE A 193 -32.99 -15.81 8.85
N GLN A 194 -33.28 -15.22 7.69
CA GLN A 194 -34.05 -15.89 6.63
C GLN A 194 -33.31 -17.09 6.03
N GLU A 195 -31.99 -16.97 5.85
CA GLU A 195 -31.11 -18.05 5.39
C GLU A 195 -30.86 -19.13 6.46
N LYS A 196 -31.33 -18.92 7.70
CA LYS A 196 -31.22 -19.85 8.83
C LYS A 196 -29.78 -20.27 9.12
N ARG A 197 -28.84 -19.34 8.98
CA ARG A 197 -27.43 -19.56 9.30
C ARG A 197 -26.73 -18.27 9.70
N ASN A 198 -25.71 -18.40 10.53
CA ASN A 198 -24.80 -17.31 10.81
C ASN A 198 -23.92 -16.98 9.59
N PRO A 199 -23.53 -15.70 9.41
CA PRO A 199 -22.58 -15.31 8.38
C PRO A 199 -21.17 -15.76 8.74
N THR A 200 -20.35 -15.95 7.71
CA THR A 200 -18.90 -16.00 7.87
C THR A 200 -18.32 -14.60 8.00
N GLU A 201 -17.14 -14.49 8.61
CA GLU A 201 -16.38 -13.23 8.67
C GLU A 201 -16.19 -12.63 7.26
N THR A 202 -15.85 -13.46 6.28
CA THR A 202 -15.66 -13.01 4.90
C THR A 202 -16.92 -12.40 4.30
N GLU A 203 -18.10 -12.98 4.54
CA GLU A 203 -19.36 -12.43 4.04
C GLU A 203 -19.63 -11.03 4.60
N LEU A 204 -19.43 -10.83 5.91
CA LEU A 204 -19.58 -9.52 6.53
C LEU A 204 -18.54 -8.51 6.02
N LYS A 205 -17.27 -8.90 5.88
CA LYS A 205 -16.21 -8.01 5.35
C LYS A 205 -16.41 -7.64 3.88
N VAL A 206 -16.96 -8.53 3.08
CA VAL A 206 -17.35 -8.23 1.69
C VAL A 206 -18.47 -7.20 1.67
N LEU A 207 -19.52 -7.39 2.46
CA LEU A 207 -20.62 -6.43 2.57
C LEU A 207 -20.11 -5.07 3.06
N ASP A 208 -19.27 -5.06 4.10
CA ASP A 208 -18.64 -3.84 4.63
C ASP A 208 -17.92 -3.05 3.54
N THR A 209 -17.07 -3.73 2.77
CA THR A 209 -16.31 -3.09 1.69
C THR A 209 -17.25 -2.47 0.64
N TYR A 210 -18.21 -3.25 0.12
CA TYR A 210 -19.01 -2.82 -1.03
C TYR A 210 -20.19 -1.91 -0.67
N TRP A 211 -20.65 -1.95 0.58
CA TRP A 211 -21.76 -1.10 1.05
C TRP A 211 -21.27 0.18 1.72
N SER A 212 -19.95 0.34 1.88
CA SER A 212 -19.32 1.61 2.21
C SER A 212 -19.74 2.74 1.26
N ASP A 213 -19.77 3.98 1.75
CA ASP A 213 -20.07 5.16 0.93
C ASP A 213 -19.10 5.29 -0.26
N HIS A 214 -17.83 4.91 -0.09
CA HIS A 214 -16.83 4.95 -1.16
C HIS A 214 -17.21 4.06 -2.34
N CYS A 215 -17.72 2.86 -2.09
CA CYS A 215 -18.13 1.94 -3.16
C CYS A 215 -19.52 2.25 -3.69
N ARG A 216 -20.48 2.54 -2.80
CA ARG A 216 -21.88 2.81 -3.16
C ARG A 216 -22.10 4.22 -3.72
N HIS A 217 -21.14 5.13 -3.50
CA HIS A 217 -21.21 6.53 -3.87
C HIS A 217 -22.46 7.23 -3.32
N THR A 218 -22.90 6.87 -2.11
CA THR A 218 -24.17 7.34 -1.53
C THR A 218 -24.18 8.87 -1.45
N THR A 219 -23.09 9.48 -0.97
CA THR A 219 -22.90 10.94 -0.95
C THR A 219 -23.08 11.58 -2.34
N PHE A 220 -22.53 10.94 -3.38
CA PHE A 220 -22.64 11.44 -4.75
C PHE A 220 -24.03 11.25 -5.35
N PHE A 221 -24.80 10.27 -4.87
CA PHE A 221 -26.17 10.01 -5.29
C PHE A 221 -27.23 10.75 -4.46
N THR A 222 -26.85 11.36 -3.34
CA THR A 222 -27.74 12.20 -2.52
C THR A 222 -28.41 13.27 -3.38
N GLU A 223 -29.74 13.34 -3.26
CA GLU A 223 -30.54 14.36 -3.93
C GLU A 223 -30.27 15.74 -3.34
N LEU A 224 -29.86 16.67 -4.18
CA LEU A 224 -29.67 18.07 -3.85
C LEU A 224 -30.98 18.83 -4.12
N LYS A 225 -31.53 19.46 -3.08
CA LYS A 225 -32.81 20.20 -3.16
C LYS A 225 -32.59 21.72 -3.14
N ASP A 226 -31.94 22.23 -2.10
CA ASP A 226 -31.78 23.66 -1.85
C ASP A 226 -30.37 24.13 -2.23
N ILE A 227 -30.12 24.35 -3.53
CA ILE A 227 -28.81 24.73 -4.06
C ILE A 227 -28.67 26.26 -4.06
N GLN A 228 -27.67 26.78 -3.34
CA GLN A 228 -27.34 28.20 -3.26
C GLN A 228 -25.86 28.42 -3.52
N PHE A 229 -25.51 29.49 -4.24
CA PHE A 229 -24.12 29.87 -4.54
C PHE A 229 -23.75 31.16 -3.80
N ALA A 230 -22.57 31.19 -3.18
CA ALA A 230 -22.09 32.32 -2.39
C ALA A 230 -20.62 32.67 -2.71
N GLY A 231 -20.19 33.88 -2.37
CA GLY A 231 -18.85 34.40 -2.59
C GLY A 231 -18.65 35.10 -3.95
N ASP A 232 -17.44 35.56 -4.22
CA ASP A 232 -17.10 36.40 -5.37
C ASP A 232 -17.35 35.74 -6.74
N LEU A 233 -17.46 34.41 -6.76
CA LEU A 233 -17.73 33.62 -7.96
C LEU A 233 -19.15 33.08 -8.05
N ALA A 234 -20.06 33.47 -7.15
CA ALA A 234 -21.44 32.95 -7.09
C ALA A 234 -22.16 33.04 -8.44
N TYR A 235 -22.07 34.19 -9.12
CA TYR A 235 -22.71 34.41 -10.41
C TYR A 235 -22.21 33.44 -11.50
N LYS A 236 -20.90 33.13 -11.52
CA LYS A 236 -20.33 32.17 -12.49
C LYS A 236 -20.78 30.75 -12.19
N LEU A 237 -20.83 30.38 -10.90
CA LEU A 237 -21.29 29.05 -10.50
C LEU A 237 -22.77 28.86 -10.85
N GLU A 238 -23.59 29.89 -10.65
CA GLU A 238 -25.00 29.90 -11.05
C GLU A 238 -25.16 29.78 -12.58
N GLU A 239 -24.36 30.51 -13.37
CA GLU A 239 -24.34 30.37 -14.83
C GLU A 239 -23.98 28.95 -15.27
N ILE A 240 -22.93 28.36 -14.69
CA ILE A 240 -22.50 26.98 -14.97
C ILE A 240 -23.60 25.98 -14.59
N PHE A 241 -24.24 26.19 -13.44
CA PHE A 241 -25.33 25.34 -12.97
C PHE A 241 -26.56 25.43 -13.87
N ASN A 242 -26.93 26.63 -14.33
CA ASN A 242 -28.03 26.82 -15.28
C ASN A 242 -27.74 26.15 -16.64
N ARG A 243 -26.48 26.18 -17.09
CA ARG A 243 -26.06 25.39 -18.27
C ARG A 243 -26.25 23.90 -18.04
N TYR A 244 -25.88 23.38 -16.86
CA TYR A 244 -26.16 21.99 -16.49
C TYR A 244 -27.66 21.68 -16.55
N LEU A 245 -28.53 22.52 -15.97
CA LEU A 245 -29.99 22.33 -16.02
C LEU A 245 -30.53 22.30 -17.46
N ALA A 246 -30.04 23.17 -18.34
CA ALA A 246 -30.40 23.17 -19.75
C ALA A 246 -30.02 21.85 -20.45
N LEU A 247 -28.80 21.35 -20.20
CA LEU A 247 -28.36 20.05 -20.74
C LEU A 247 -29.22 18.89 -20.24
N ARG A 248 -29.65 18.90 -18.96
CA ARG A 248 -30.57 17.87 -18.45
C ARG A 248 -31.91 17.88 -19.18
N LYS A 249 -32.44 19.06 -19.45
CA LYS A 249 -33.70 19.24 -20.18
C LYS A 249 -33.59 18.76 -21.62
N GLU A 250 -32.52 19.15 -22.31
CA GLU A 250 -32.23 18.69 -23.67
C GLU A 250 -32.13 17.15 -23.75
N LEU A 251 -31.52 16.52 -22.74
CA LEU A 251 -31.41 15.06 -22.63
C LEU A 251 -32.65 14.36 -22.06
N GLY A 252 -33.74 15.07 -21.74
CA GLY A 252 -34.96 14.49 -21.16
C GLY A 252 -34.78 13.88 -19.76
N ARG A 253 -33.83 14.39 -18.97
CA ARG A 253 -33.41 13.83 -17.68
C ARG A 253 -34.01 14.52 -16.45
N GLU A 254 -34.95 15.44 -16.64
CA GLU A 254 -35.55 16.22 -15.56
C GLU A 254 -36.26 15.35 -14.50
N HIS A 255 -36.71 14.15 -14.87
CA HIS A 255 -37.33 13.17 -13.95
C HIS A 255 -36.35 12.54 -12.94
N LYS A 256 -35.04 12.69 -13.13
CA LYS A 256 -34.01 12.19 -12.20
C LYS A 256 -33.72 13.26 -11.14
N PRO A 257 -33.29 12.88 -9.92
CA PRO A 257 -32.82 13.86 -8.95
C PRO A 257 -31.55 14.57 -9.46
N ILE A 258 -31.33 15.79 -8.98
CA ILE A 258 -30.04 16.48 -9.12
C ILE A 258 -29.11 15.91 -8.06
N SER A 259 -27.94 15.43 -8.46
CA SER A 259 -26.93 14.89 -7.55
C SER A 259 -25.52 15.18 -8.08
N LEU A 260 -24.51 15.07 -7.23
CA LEU A 260 -23.12 15.27 -7.66
C LEU A 260 -22.72 14.26 -8.76
N MET A 261 -23.24 13.03 -8.70
CA MET A 261 -23.05 12.03 -9.74
C MET A 261 -23.68 12.46 -11.07
N ASP A 262 -24.90 13.01 -11.06
CA ASP A 262 -25.55 13.46 -12.29
C ASP A 262 -24.80 14.65 -12.90
N ILE A 263 -24.38 15.62 -12.08
CA ILE A 263 -23.55 16.76 -12.49
C ILE A 263 -22.23 16.28 -13.11
N GLY A 264 -21.51 15.39 -12.44
CA GLY A 264 -20.22 14.88 -12.91
C GLY A 264 -20.29 14.06 -14.21
N THR A 265 -21.45 13.46 -14.51
CA THR A 265 -21.62 12.57 -15.67
C THR A 265 -22.44 13.16 -16.81
N ILE A 266 -22.99 14.37 -16.65
CA ILE A 266 -23.87 14.99 -17.65
C ILE A 266 -23.15 15.25 -18.97
N ALA A 267 -21.89 15.69 -18.93
CA ALA A 267 -21.11 16.04 -20.12
C ALA A 267 -20.87 14.81 -21.00
N ALA A 268 -20.50 13.66 -20.40
CA ALA A 268 -20.31 12.41 -21.13
C ALA A 268 -21.61 11.90 -21.78
N LYS A 269 -22.77 12.14 -21.14
CA LYS A 269 -24.08 11.79 -21.71
C LYS A 269 -24.45 12.71 -22.87
N TYR A 270 -24.18 14.01 -22.72
CA TYR A 270 -24.44 15.00 -23.75
C TYR A 270 -23.61 14.77 -25.01
N LEU A 271 -22.30 14.56 -24.86
CA LEU A 271 -21.38 14.35 -25.98
C LEU A 271 -21.63 13.03 -26.74
N ARG A 272 -22.41 12.11 -26.17
CA ARG A 272 -22.80 10.85 -26.80
C ARG A 272 -24.15 10.91 -27.53
N ALA A 273 -24.99 11.91 -27.23
CA ALA A 273 -26.32 12.07 -27.82
C ALA A 273 -26.23 12.71 -29.21
#